data_AF-A0A6G2DPI7-F1
#
_entry.id   AF-A0A6G2DPI7-F1
#
_cell.length_a   1.000
_cell.length_b   1.000
_cell.length_c   1.000
_cell.angle_alpha   90.00
_cell.angle_beta   90.00
_cell.angle_gamma   90.00
#
_symmetry.space_group_name_H-M   'P 1'
#
loop_
_entity.id
_entity.type
_entity.pdbx_description
1 polymer ?
#
loop_
_entity_poly.entity_id
_entity_poly.type
_entity_poly.pdbx_seq_one_letter_code
_entity_poly.pdbx_strand_id
1 'polypeptide(L)'
;IFDYASLPEVAYPAGFPPVKTLEDEIYYLEHILPERNQKENLPAGYGIVVKGTDKVIGSVDFNHRYGDDVLELGYTLHSDYW
;
A
#
# COMPACT_ATOMS: atom_id res chain seq x y z
N ILE A 1 -5.38 -5.08 -5.24
CA ILE A 1 -4.48 -4.86 -4.09
C ILE A 1 -4.08 -6.19 -3.48
N PHE A 2 -5.04 -6.95 -2.90
CA PHE A 2 -4.81 -8.28 -2.34
C PHE A 2 -3.91 -9.19 -3.19
N ASP A 3 -4.13 -9.22 -4.51
CA ASP A 3 -3.36 -10.01 -5.48
C ASP A 3 -1.83 -9.88 -5.28
N TYR A 4 -1.28 -8.66 -5.25
CA TYR A 4 0.15 -8.45 -5.01
C TYR A 4 0.51 -8.38 -3.52
N ALA A 5 -0.40 -7.93 -2.65
CA ALA A 5 -0.15 -7.81 -1.21
C ALA A 5 -0.07 -9.17 -0.51
N SER A 6 -0.61 -10.23 -1.12
CA SER A 6 -0.52 -11.61 -0.65
C SER A 6 0.78 -12.31 -1.04
N LEU A 7 1.58 -11.72 -1.94
CA LEU A 7 2.83 -12.31 -2.42
C LEU A 7 3.99 -12.02 -1.45
N PRO A 8 4.65 -13.05 -0.88
CA PRO A 8 5.81 -12.87 0.01
C PRO A 8 6.94 -12.02 -0.56
N GLU A 9 7.25 -12.22 -1.84
CA GLU A 9 8.28 -11.49 -2.58
C GLU A 9 7.95 -10.02 -2.79
N VAL A 10 6.68 -9.62 -2.65
CA VAL A 10 6.23 -8.23 -2.74
C VAL A 10 6.08 -7.61 -1.34
N ALA A 11 5.44 -8.32 -0.41
CA ALA A 11 5.10 -7.81 0.91
C ALA A 11 6.33 -7.63 1.82
N TYR A 12 7.24 -8.61 1.86
CA TYR A 12 8.39 -8.54 2.77
C TYR A 12 9.35 -7.38 2.45
N PRO A 13 9.73 -7.12 1.18
CA PRO A 13 10.53 -5.94 0.85
C PRO A 13 9.81 -4.62 1.15
N ALA A 14 8.48 -4.60 1.06
CA ALA A 14 7.65 -3.44 1.41
C ALA A 14 7.42 -3.27 2.92
N GLY A 15 7.94 -4.19 3.76
CA GLY A 15 7.93 -4.04 5.21
C GLY A 15 6.64 -4.48 5.91
N PHE A 16 5.78 -5.27 5.27
CA PHE A 16 4.57 -5.81 5.88
C PHE A 16 4.44 -7.33 5.65
N PRO A 17 3.74 -8.09 6.52
CA PRO A 17 3.52 -9.51 6.30
C PRO A 17 2.52 -9.75 5.16
N PRO A 18 2.66 -10.83 4.38
CA PRO A 18 1.74 -11.14 3.30
C PRO A 18 0.29 -11.22 3.79
N VAL A 19 -0.61 -10.56 3.06
CA VAL A 19 -2.04 -10.54 3.39
C VAL A 19 -2.65 -11.91 3.11
N LYS A 20 -3.40 -12.45 4.09
CA LYS A 20 -3.83 -13.85 4.07
C LYS A 20 -5.17 -14.07 3.39
N THR A 21 -6.09 -13.13 3.56
CA THR A 21 -7.46 -13.22 3.05
C THR A 21 -7.90 -11.90 2.45
N LEU A 22 -8.92 -11.94 1.59
CA LEU A 22 -9.52 -10.73 1.03
C LEU A 22 -10.19 -9.91 2.14
N GLU A 23 -10.78 -10.57 3.13
CA GLU A 23 -11.43 -9.94 4.28
C GLU A 23 -10.42 -9.15 5.13
N ASP A 24 -9.21 -9.69 5.34
CA ASP A 24 -8.14 -9.00 6.06
C ASP A 24 -7.71 -7.72 5.31
N GLU A 25 -7.61 -7.79 3.97
CA GLU A 25 -7.28 -6.64 3.12
C GLU A 25 -8.36 -5.55 3.21
N ILE A 26 -9.63 -5.94 3.06
CA ILE A 26 -10.77 -5.00 3.13
C ILE A 26 -10.80 -4.33 4.50
N TYR A 27 -10.65 -5.12 5.58
CA TYR A 27 -10.64 -4.59 6.94
C TYR A 27 -9.49 -3.59 7.16
N TYR A 28 -8.30 -3.90 6.66
CA TYR A 28 -7.15 -3.01 6.76
C TYR A 28 -7.40 -1.68 6.03
N LEU A 29 -7.90 -1.73 4.79
CA LEU A 29 -8.16 -0.54 3.97
C LEU A 29 -9.31 0.33 4.51
N GLU A 30 -10.34 -0.27 5.08
CA GLU A 30 -11.53 0.45 5.57
C GLU A 30 -11.37 0.99 6.99
N HIS A 31 -10.59 0.32 7.84
CA HIS A 31 -10.52 0.65 9.27
C HIS A 31 -9.12 1.05 9.74
N ILE A 32 -8.09 0.29 9.40
CA ILE A 32 -6.75 0.48 9.97
C ILE A 32 -5.99 1.61 9.27
N LEU A 33 -5.92 1.57 7.94
CA LEU A 33 -5.13 2.53 7.15
C LEU A 33 -5.64 3.98 7.32
N PRO A 34 -6.96 4.27 7.25
CA PRO A 34 -7.47 5.63 7.43
C PRO A 34 -7.23 6.15 8.85
N GLU A 35 -7.43 5.31 9.89
CA GLU A 35 -7.18 5.68 11.28
C GLU A 35 -5.70 6.00 11.53
N ARG A 36 -4.80 5.14 11.02
CA ARG A 36 -3.34 5.39 11.06
C ARG A 36 -3.00 6.72 10.41
N ASN A 37 -3.47 6.95 9.19
CA ASN A 37 -3.14 8.15 8.44
C ASN A 37 -3.64 9.41 9.15
N GLN A 38 -4.84 9.38 9.72
CA GLN A 38 -5.37 10.48 10.50
C GLN A 38 -4.54 10.75 11.77
N LYS A 39 -4.20 9.68 12.51
CA LYS A 39 -3.43 9.79 13.76
C LYS A 39 -2.03 10.35 13.53
N GLU A 40 -1.37 9.92 12.46
CA GLU A 40 0.02 10.31 12.14
C GLU A 40 0.11 11.53 11.21
N ASN A 41 -1.03 12.16 10.88
CA ASN A 41 -1.12 13.27 9.92
C ASN A 41 -0.43 12.96 8.57
N LEU A 42 -0.65 11.75 8.06
CA LEU A 42 -0.13 11.28 6.78
C LEU A 42 -1.18 11.47 5.66
N PRO A 43 -0.75 11.77 4.42
CA PRO A 43 -1.66 11.79 3.29
C PRO A 43 -2.15 10.38 2.94
N ALA A 44 -3.23 10.31 2.16
CA ALA A 44 -3.69 9.04 1.63
C ALA A 44 -2.69 8.44 0.63
N GLY A 45 -2.54 7.12 0.66
CA GLY A 45 -1.90 6.36 -0.41
C GLY A 45 -2.79 6.22 -1.65
N TYR A 46 -2.23 5.70 -2.73
CA TYR A 46 -2.91 5.54 -4.01
C TYR A 46 -2.67 4.16 -4.61
N GLY A 47 -3.70 3.59 -5.24
CA GLY A 47 -3.52 2.42 -6.12
C GLY A 47 -2.93 2.84 -7.47
N ILE A 48 -1.98 2.06 -7.97
CA ILE A 48 -1.42 2.22 -9.32
C ILE A 48 -2.27 1.38 -10.28
N VAL A 49 -2.90 2.02 -11.25
CA VAL A 49 -3.79 1.37 -12.22
C VAL A 49 -3.19 1.44 -13.62
N VAL A 50 -3.22 0.33 -14.37
CA VAL A 50 -2.83 0.33 -15.79
C VAL A 50 -3.86 1.15 -16.57
N LYS A 51 -3.38 2.20 -17.26
CA LYS A 51 -4.23 3.13 -18.00
C LYS A 51 -5.14 2.40 -19.01
N GLY A 52 -6.43 2.72 -18.98
CA GLY A 52 -7.43 2.10 -19.86
C GLY A 52 -7.93 0.74 -19.36
N THR A 53 -7.56 0.35 -18.15
CA THR A 53 -8.05 -0.86 -17.47
C THR A 53 -8.47 -0.51 -16.05
N ASP A 54 -9.16 -1.43 -15.38
CA ASP A 54 -9.47 -1.35 -13.95
C ASP A 54 -8.52 -2.20 -13.09
N LYS A 55 -7.37 -2.62 -13.65
CA LYS A 55 -6.41 -3.48 -12.96
C LYS A 55 -5.46 -2.65 -12.10
N VAL A 56 -5.62 -2.74 -10.79
CA VAL A 56 -4.66 -2.22 -9.81
C VAL A 56 -3.45 -3.17 -9.76
N ILE A 57 -2.27 -2.66 -10.09
CA ILE A 57 -1.01 -3.41 -10.20
C ILE A 57 -0.01 -3.06 -9.10
N GLY A 58 -0.37 -2.16 -8.20
CA GLY A 58 0.51 -1.72 -7.14
C GLY A 58 -0.10 -0.61 -6.32
N SER A 59 0.69 -0.05 -5.42
CA SER A 59 0.30 1.09 -4.58
C SER A 59 1.49 1.99 -4.28
N VAL A 60 1.17 3.24 -3.97
CA VAL A 60 2.07 4.25 -3.40
C VAL A 60 1.57 4.59 -2.00
N ASP A 61 2.47 4.68 -1.03
CA ASP A 61 2.19 5.14 0.33
C ASP A 61 3.21 6.18 0.79
N PHE A 62 2.86 6.96 1.82
CA PHE A 62 3.69 8.02 2.36
C PHE A 62 3.97 7.78 3.84
N ASN A 63 5.23 7.97 4.26
CA ASN A 63 5.64 7.85 5.66
C ASN A 63 6.56 9.01 6.07
N HIS A 64 6.61 9.29 7.38
CA HIS A 64 7.59 10.21 7.95
C HIS A 64 8.97 9.56 7.99
N ARG A 65 10.02 10.27 7.54
CA ARG A 65 11.40 9.76 7.64
C ARG A 65 12.43 10.78 8.12
N TYR A 66 12.22 12.08 7.90
CA TYR A 66 13.24 13.09 8.18
C TYR A 66 12.75 14.28 9.00
N GLY A 67 11.73 15.00 8.53
CA GLY A 67 11.22 16.21 9.18
C GLY A 67 9.74 16.42 8.91
N ASP A 68 9.12 17.36 9.63
CA ASP A 68 7.66 17.57 9.64
C ASP A 68 7.08 17.95 8.26
N ASP A 69 7.91 18.47 7.34
CA ASP A 69 7.56 18.86 5.97
C ASP A 69 8.16 17.94 4.89
N VAL A 70 8.75 16.81 5.28
CA VAL A 70 9.39 15.85 4.38
C VAL A 70 8.82 14.44 4.57
N LEU A 71 8.15 13.96 3.53
CA LEU A 71 7.64 12.60 3.46
C LEU A 71 8.55 11.72 2.59
N GLU A 72 8.66 10.47 2.99
CA GLU A 72 9.11 9.38 2.12
C GLU A 72 7.95 8.87 1.29
N LEU A 73 8.20 8.67 0.00
CA LEU A 73 7.32 7.93 -0.89
C LEU A 73 7.81 6.49 -1.02
N GLY A 74 6.99 5.54 -0.57
CA GLY A 74 7.16 4.12 -0.79
C GLY A 74 6.23 3.64 -1.89
N TYR A 75 6.64 2.63 -2.65
CA TYR A 75 5.76 1.99 -3.63
C TYR A 75 5.97 0.49 -3.68
N THR A 76 4.92 -0.19 -4.13
CA THR A 76 4.87 -1.63 -4.28
C THR A 76 4.23 -1.93 -5.63
N LEU A 77 4.80 -2.85 -6.40
CA LEU A 77 4.24 -3.33 -7.67
C LEU A 77 4.10 -4.85 -7.62
N HIS A 78 3.07 -5.36 -8.28
CA HIS A 78 2.95 -6.77 -8.60
C HIS A 78 4.15 -7.20 -9.47
N SER A 79 4.71 -8.38 -9.19
CA SER A 79 5.93 -8.89 -9.84
C SER A 79 5.86 -8.92 -11.37
N ASP A 80 4.70 -9.27 -11.94
CA ASP A 80 4.44 -9.21 -13.41
C ASP A 80 4.60 -7.82 -14.07
N TYR A 81 4.70 -6.73 -13.30
CA TYR A 81 4.74 -5.34 -13.79
C TYR A 81 6.05 -4.61 -13.44
N TRP A 82 7.07 -5.37 -13.01
CA TRP A 82 8.43 -4.88 -12.82
C TRP A 82 9.22 -4.93 -14.13
#